data_AF-A0A8S2G3E9-F1
#
_entry.id   AF-A0A8S2G3E9-F1
#
_cell.length_a   1.000
_cell.length_b   1.000
_cell.length_c   1.000
_cell.angle_alpha   90.00
_cell.angle_beta   90.00
_cell.angle_gamma   90.00
#
_symmetry.space_group_name_H-M   'P 1'
#
loop_
_entity.id
_entity.type
_entity.pdbx_description
1 polymer ?
#
loop_
_entity_poly.entity_id
_entity_poly.type
_entity_poly.pdbx_seq_one_letter_code
_entity_poly.pdbx_strand_id
1 'polypeptide(L)'
;YVDEVVIGAPYSVSLDLMNHFKVDLVLHGQTECDPDADGRDPYEVPKTLNKFKQIDSGNSLTTTDIITRIIENRLQYERRNKKKEAKEAAAYEAFQKLKAENKQASHAVNVETGPDSLI
;
A
#
# COMPACT_ATOMS: atom_id res chain seq x y z
N TYR A 1 -24.28 3.82 12.00
CA TYR A 1 -25.45 3.86 11.10
C TYR A 1 -25.59 5.28 10.58
N VAL A 2 -26.16 5.45 9.38
CA VAL A 2 -26.29 6.74 8.69
C VAL A 2 -27.66 6.79 8.04
N ASP A 3 -28.41 7.87 8.28
CA ASP A 3 -29.74 8.09 7.70
C ASP A 3 -29.69 9.01 6.47
N GLU A 4 -28.82 10.03 6.49
CA GLU A 4 -28.66 11.01 5.40
C GLU A 4 -27.17 11.31 5.14
N VAL A 5 -26.84 11.63 3.88
CA VAL A 5 -25.49 11.99 3.44
C VAL A 5 -25.55 13.31 2.67
N VAL A 6 -24.76 14.29 3.11
CA VAL A 6 -24.57 15.57 2.42
C VAL A 6 -23.28 15.52 1.61
N ILE A 7 -23.41 15.57 0.28
CA ILE A 7 -22.26 15.63 -0.63
C ILE A 7 -21.86 17.08 -0.86
N GLY A 8 -20.55 17.36 -0.81
CA GLY A 8 -20.05 18.74 -0.96
C GLY A 8 -20.32 19.61 0.26
N ALA A 9 -20.40 19.00 1.45
CA ALA A 9 -20.46 19.74 2.69
C ALA A 9 -19.24 20.68 2.81
N PRO A 10 -19.44 21.93 3.26
CA PRO A 10 -18.33 22.85 3.49
C PRO A 10 -17.41 22.31 4.58
N TYR A 11 -16.13 22.69 4.55
CA TYR A 11 -15.15 22.27 5.55
C TYR A 11 -15.50 22.82 6.94
N SER A 12 -15.73 24.13 7.03
CA SER A 12 -16.21 24.79 8.24
C SER A 12 -17.73 24.66 8.40
N VAL A 13 -18.16 24.35 9.61
CA VAL A 13 -19.58 24.25 9.96
C VAL A 13 -20.13 25.66 10.21
N SER A 14 -20.90 26.17 9.24
CA SER A 14 -21.52 27.49 9.33
C SER A 14 -22.87 27.48 10.06
N LEU A 15 -23.31 28.65 10.53
CA LEU A 15 -24.62 28.82 11.15
C LEU A 15 -25.76 28.49 10.16
N ASP A 16 -25.59 28.89 8.90
CA ASP A 16 -26.58 28.63 7.85
C ASP A 16 -26.74 27.12 7.59
N LEU A 17 -25.63 26.37 7.59
CA LEU A 17 -25.66 24.91 7.48
C LEU A 17 -26.43 24.29 8.65
N MET A 18 -26.11 24.72 9.87
CA MET A 18 -26.79 24.21 11.07
C MET A 18 -28.29 24.54 11.07
N ASN A 19 -28.68 25.73 10.64
CA ASN A 19 -30.08 26.13 10.57
C ASN A 19 -30.84 25.41 9.46
N HIS A 20 -30.22 25.24 8.29
CA HIS A 20 -30.82 24.57 7.14
C HIS A 20 -31.18 23.11 7.47
N PHE A 21 -30.23 22.38 8.06
CA PHE A 21 -30.42 20.98 8.45
C PHE A 21 -31.01 20.80 9.86
N LYS A 22 -31.29 21.90 10.57
CA LYS A 22 -31.80 21.89 11.96
C LYS A 22 -30.93 21.03 12.89
N VAL A 23 -29.62 21.26 12.84
CA VAL A 23 -28.63 20.48 13.58
C VAL A 23 -28.69 20.79 15.07
N ASP A 24 -28.94 19.77 15.88
CA ASP A 24 -28.93 19.86 17.34
C ASP A 24 -27.52 19.69 17.92
N LEU A 25 -26.72 18.80 17.34
CA LEU A 25 -25.39 18.44 17.85
C LEU A 25 -24.42 18.13 16.70
N VAL A 26 -23.19 18.59 16.85
CA VAL A 26 -22.06 18.31 15.96
C VAL A 26 -21.08 17.42 16.70
N LEU A 27 -20.83 16.23 16.15
CA LEU A 27 -19.93 15.23 16.71
C LEU A 27 -18.70 15.06 15.83
N HIS A 28 -17.53 15.07 16.44
CA HIS A 28 -16.27 14.76 15.77
C HIS A 28 -15.44 13.76 16.58
N GLY A 29 -14.65 12.95 15.89
CA GLY A 29 -13.74 12.01 16.53
C GLY A 29 -12.60 12.70 17.30
N GLN A 30 -11.76 11.91 17.96
CA GLN A 30 -10.52 12.41 18.58
C GLN A 30 -9.41 12.72 17.58
N THR A 31 -9.67 12.60 16.29
CA THR A 31 -8.69 12.94 15.25
C THR A 31 -8.42 14.45 15.25
N GLU A 32 -7.16 14.81 15.05
CA GLU A 32 -6.76 16.20 14.85
C GLU A 32 -7.56 16.80 13.69
N CYS A 33 -8.02 18.05 13.89
CA CYS A 33 -8.73 18.81 12.87
C CYS A 33 -7.85 20.00 12.52
N ASP A 34 -7.46 20.08 11.26
CA ASP A 34 -6.70 21.21 10.77
C ASP A 34 -7.57 22.47 10.77
N PRO A 35 -6.98 23.67 10.95
CA PRO A 35 -7.67 24.92 10.71
C PRO A 35 -8.14 25.03 9.26
N ASP A 36 -9.22 25.79 9.02
CA ASP A 36 -9.66 26.13 7.67
C ASP A 36 -8.61 27.01 6.95
N ALA A 37 -8.79 27.26 5.66
CA ALA A 37 -7.89 28.08 4.83
C ALA A 37 -7.61 29.47 5.42
N ASP A 38 -8.56 30.01 6.19
CA ASP A 38 -8.46 31.30 6.88
C ASP A 38 -7.79 31.20 8.26
N GLY A 39 -7.35 30.02 8.68
CA GLY A 39 -6.77 29.72 9.99
C GLY A 39 -7.77 29.60 11.14
N ARG A 40 -9.08 29.65 10.85
CA ARG A 40 -10.14 29.50 11.87
C ARG A 40 -10.43 28.04 12.17
N ASP A 41 -10.94 27.79 13.37
CA ASP A 41 -11.43 26.48 13.78
C ASP A 41 -12.70 26.12 13.00
N PRO A 42 -12.73 24.99 12.26
CA PRO A 42 -13.91 24.59 11.50
C PRO A 42 -15.18 24.40 12.34
N TYR A 43 -15.02 24.20 13.65
CA TYR A 43 -16.11 24.01 14.60
C TYR A 43 -16.37 25.22 15.50
N GLU A 44 -15.84 26.40 15.18
CA GLU A 44 -16.02 27.64 15.97
C GLU A 44 -17.50 27.94 16.25
N VAL A 45 -18.35 27.89 15.22
CA VAL A 45 -19.80 28.17 15.35
C VAL A 45 -20.51 27.12 16.23
N PRO A 46 -20.37 25.80 15.99
CA PRO A 46 -20.92 24.79 16.90
C PRO A 46 -20.43 24.92 18.35
N LYS A 47 -19.15 25.26 18.57
CA LYS A 47 -18.56 25.42 19.90
C LYS A 47 -19.16 26.62 20.64
N THR A 48 -19.27 27.78 19.97
CA THR A 48 -19.87 29.00 20.55
C THR A 48 -21.35 28.80 20.91
N LEU A 49 -22.06 27.94 20.17
CA LEU A 49 -23.45 27.57 20.45
C LEU A 49 -23.62 26.44 21.48
N ASN A 50 -22.52 25.93 22.07
CA ASN A 50 -22.52 24.74 22.95
C ASN A 50 -23.13 23.48 22.31
N LYS A 51 -23.01 23.35 20.99
CA LYS A 51 -23.52 22.22 20.20
C LYS A 51 -22.41 21.31 19.68
N PHE A 52 -21.16 21.51 20.09
CA PHE A 52 -20.04 20.66 19.70
C PHE A 52 -19.69 19.65 20.79
N LYS A 53 -19.45 18.40 20.40
CA LYS A 53 -18.92 17.37 21.31
C LYS A 53 -17.92 16.46 20.59
N GLN A 54 -16.79 16.25 21.24
CA GLN A 54 -15.80 15.28 20.78
C GLN A 54 -16.10 13.88 21.34
N ILE A 55 -15.95 12.86 20.51
CA ILE A 55 -16.22 11.47 20.85
C ILE A 55 -14.99 10.58 20.61
N ASP A 56 -14.76 9.66 21.53
CA ASP A 56 -13.75 8.61 21.35
C ASP A 56 -14.38 7.43 20.59
N SER A 57 -13.69 6.99 19.53
CA SER A 57 -14.10 5.82 18.75
C SER A 57 -13.76 4.50 19.45
N GLY A 58 -12.87 4.52 20.45
CA GLY A 58 -12.32 3.33 21.10
C GLY A 58 -11.45 2.47 20.17
N ASN A 59 -11.09 2.99 18.99
CA ASN A 59 -10.32 2.28 17.97
C ASN A 59 -9.06 3.07 17.62
N SER A 60 -7.91 2.39 17.67
CA SER A 60 -6.62 2.97 17.31
C SER A 60 -6.31 2.93 15.81
N LEU A 61 -7.13 2.23 15.00
CA LEU A 61 -6.90 2.10 13.57
C LEU A 61 -7.13 3.44 12.84
N THR A 62 -6.07 3.94 12.21
CA THR A 62 -6.09 5.17 11.41
C THR A 62 -5.90 4.90 9.92
N THR A 63 -6.21 5.89 9.08
CA THR A 63 -5.92 5.84 7.64
C THR A 63 -4.43 5.65 7.37
N THR A 64 -3.56 6.27 8.18
CA THR A 64 -2.10 6.14 8.10
C THR A 64 -1.65 4.71 8.33
N ASP A 65 -2.28 3.99 9.27
CA ASP A 65 -1.98 2.57 9.51
C ASP A 65 -2.33 1.71 8.30
N ILE A 66 -3.47 1.99 7.66
CA ILE A 66 -3.90 1.27 6.46
C ILE A 66 -2.92 1.54 5.30
N ILE A 67 -2.52 2.80 5.09
CA ILE A 67 -1.54 3.18 4.08
C ILE A 67 -0.21 2.45 4.32
N THR A 68 0.27 2.47 5.56
CA THR A 68 1.52 1.79 5.96
C THR A 68 1.46 0.31 5.64
N ARG A 69 0.37 -0.37 6.00
CA ARG A 69 0.17 -1.80 5.69
C ARG A 69 0.19 -2.08 4.18
N ILE A 70 -0.41 -1.21 3.36
CA ILE A 70 -0.41 -1.37 1.90
C ILE A 70 1.03 -1.27 1.36
N ILE A 71 1.79 -0.26 1.81
CA ILE A 71 3.18 -0.04 1.38
C ILE A 71 4.07 -1.21 1.81
N GLU A 72 3.95 -1.67 3.06
CA GLU A 72 4.73 -2.80 3.57
C GLU A 72 4.46 -4.08 2.78
N ASN A 73 3.19 -4.39 2.51
CA ASN A 73 2.80 -5.55 1.73
C ASN A 73 3.37 -5.49 0.30
N ARG A 74 3.34 -4.31 -0.34
CA ARG A 74 3.96 -4.10 -1.64
C ARG A 74 5.47 -4.37 -1.59
N LEU A 75 6.18 -3.79 -0.62
CA LEU A 75 7.62 -4.00 -0.48
C LEU A 75 7.98 -5.46 -0.22
N GLN A 76 7.19 -6.17 0.60
CA GLN A 76 7.37 -7.60 0.83
C GLN A 76 7.16 -8.42 -0.45
N TYR A 77 6.14 -8.08 -1.25
CA TYR A 77 5.93 -8.70 -2.55
C TYR A 77 7.12 -8.49 -3.49
N GLU A 78 7.59 -7.24 -3.64
CA GLU A 78 8.73 -6.91 -4.51
C GLU A 78 10.02 -7.64 -4.07
N ARG A 79 10.30 -7.74 -2.77
CA ARG A 79 11.45 -8.49 -2.25
C ARG A 79 11.37 -9.98 -2.59
N ARG A 80 10.18 -10.59 -2.47
CA ARG A 80 9.98 -12.00 -2.82
C ARG A 80 10.17 -12.24 -4.31
N ASN A 81 9.66 -11.35 -5.16
CA ASN A 81 9.79 -11.49 -6.61
C ASN A 81 11.25 -11.36 -7.04
N LYS A 82 11.97 -10.34 -6.55
CA LYS A 82 13.41 -10.18 -6.82
C LYS A 82 14.23 -11.39 -6.39
N LYS A 83 13.94 -11.97 -5.22
CA LYS A 83 14.61 -13.19 -4.75
C LYS A 83 14.34 -14.38 -5.65
N LYS A 84 13.10 -14.52 -6.15
CA LYS A 84 12.72 -15.58 -7.08
C LYS A 84 13.41 -15.41 -8.43
N GLU A 85 13.37 -14.21 -9.01
CA GLU A 85 14.03 -13.87 -10.28
C GLU A 85 15.55 -14.11 -10.21
N ALA A 86 16.22 -13.65 -9.14
CA ALA A 86 17.65 -13.87 -8.95
C ALA A 86 18.00 -15.38 -8.85
N LYS A 87 17.14 -16.16 -8.17
CA LYS A 87 17.33 -17.61 -8.05
C LYS A 87 17.13 -18.31 -9.40
N GLU A 88 16.13 -17.90 -10.18
CA GLU A 88 15.85 -18.46 -11.51
C GLU A 88 16.95 -18.11 -12.51
N ALA A 89 17.46 -16.88 -12.50
CA ALA A 89 18.59 -16.46 -13.33
C ALA A 89 19.86 -17.26 -13.01
N ALA A 90 20.23 -17.39 -11.73
CA ALA A 90 21.38 -18.16 -11.31
C ALA A 90 21.26 -19.65 -11.68
N ALA A 91 20.07 -20.24 -11.55
CA ALA A 91 19.82 -21.63 -11.95
C ALA A 91 19.95 -21.82 -13.47
N TYR A 92 19.45 -20.87 -14.27
CA TYR A 92 19.57 -20.90 -15.72
C TYR A 92 21.04 -20.78 -16.17
N GLU A 93 21.81 -19.86 -15.57
CA GLU A 93 23.24 -19.73 -15.85
C GLU A 93 24.02 -21.01 -15.51
N ALA A 94 23.76 -21.61 -14.35
CA ALA A 94 24.39 -22.87 -13.95
C ALA A 94 24.05 -24.01 -14.92
N PHE A 95 22.78 -24.12 -15.33
CA PHE A 95 22.34 -25.12 -16.31
C PHE A 95 23.04 -24.94 -17.67
N GLN A 96 23.18 -23.69 -18.14
CA GLN A 96 23.84 -23.39 -19.40
C GLN A 96 25.34 -23.73 -19.37
N LYS A 97 26.03 -23.48 -18.24
CA LYS A 97 27.43 -23.89 -18.04
C LYS A 97 27.59 -25.40 -18.08
N LEU A 98 26.78 -26.14 -17.31
CA LEU A 98 26.81 -27.62 -17.30
C LEU A 98 26.53 -28.21 -18.69
N LYS A 99 25.59 -27.62 -19.44
CA LYS A 99 25.28 -28.05 -20.81
C LYS A 99 26.44 -27.78 -21.78
N ALA A 100 27.12 -26.65 -21.64
CA ALA A 100 28.30 -26.33 -22.44
C ALA A 100 29.47 -27.28 -22.14
N GLU A 101 29.73 -27.56 -20.87
CA GLU A 101 30.76 -28.50 -20.40
C GLU A 101 30.48 -29.93 -20.91
N ASN A 102 29.25 -30.43 -20.77
CA ASN A 102 28.87 -31.76 -21.27
C ASN A 102 28.97 -31.87 -22.80
N LYS A 103 28.68 -30.79 -23.53
CA LYS A 103 28.84 -30.76 -25.00
C LYS A 103 30.32 -30.78 -25.41
N GLN A 104 31.20 -30.13 -24.65
CA GLN A 104 32.65 -30.18 -24.89
C GLN A 104 33.23 -31.56 -24.55
N ALA A 105 32.84 -32.17 -23.43
CA ALA A 105 33.30 -33.50 -23.04
C ALA A 105 32.86 -34.59 -24.06
N SER A 106 31.62 -34.54 -24.53
CA SER A 106 31.12 -35.47 -25.56
C SER A 106 31.74 -35.25 -26.95
N HIS A 107 32.21 -34.03 -27.27
CA HIS A 107 32.95 -33.77 -28.50
C HIS A 107 34.41 -34.26 -28.40
N ALA A 108 35.06 -34.14 -27.24
CA ALA A 108 36.42 -34.65 -27.02
C ALA A 108 36.48 -36.18 -27.08
N VAL A 109 35.51 -36.89 -26.47
CA VAL A 109 35.47 -38.37 -26.44
C VAL A 109 35.24 -38.98 -27.84
N ASN A 110 34.46 -38.32 -28.70
CA ASN A 110 34.23 -38.78 -30.08
C ASN A 110 35.41 -38.54 -31.03
N VAL A 111 36.35 -37.64 -30.69
CA VAL A 111 37.56 -37.39 -31.49
C VAL A 111 38.67 -38.38 -31.14
N GLU A 112 38.68 -38.92 -29.92
CA GLU A 112 39.66 -39.93 -29.49
C GLU A 112 39.28 -41.39 -29.83
N THR A 113 38.05 -41.65 -30.30
CA THR A 113 37.58 -43.00 -30.67
C THR A 113 37.17 -43.10 -32.16
N GLY A 114 38.05 -42.63 -33.06
CA GLY A 114 37.98 -42.95 -34.49
C GLY A 114 38.42 -44.41 -34.74
N PRO A 115 37.86 -45.14 -35.73
CA PRO A 115 38.13 -46.56 -35.91
C PRO A 115 39.56 -46.77 -36.40
N ASP A 116 40.41 -47.35 -35.56
CA ASP A 116 41.66 -47.97 -35.99
C ASP A 116 41.29 -49.26 -36.74
N SER A 117 41.13 -49.14 -38.06
CA SER A 117 40.81 -50.24 -38.94
C SER A 117 42.07 -51.03 -39.29
N LEU A 118 42.07 -52.31 -38.89
CA LEU A 118 42.72 -53.45 -39.56
C LEU A 118 44.20 -53.32 -39.94
N ILE A 119 45.08 -53.99 -39.18
CA ILE A 119 45.98 -55.02 -39.72
C ILE A 119 46.28 -56.09 -38.66
#